data_AF-A0A940UNY2-F1
#
_entry.id   AF-A0A940UNY2-F1
#
_cell.length_a   1.000
_cell.length_b   1.000
_cell.length_c   1.000
_cell.angle_alpha   90.00
_cell.angle_beta   90.00
_cell.angle_gamma   90.00
#
_symmetry.space_group_name_H-M   'P 1'
#
loop_
_entity.id
_entity.type
_entity.pdbx_description
1 polymer ?
#
loop_
_entity_poly.entity_id
_entity_poly.type
_entity_poly.pdbx_seq_one_letter_code
_entity_poly.pdbx_strand_id
1 'polypeptide(L)'
;ASFTGMFTIVHPEILHACAQGGGLPTVLKRNGTAWKFNAAGRVWDLEKLTKAPFNLKAYRRTPQYIYVGDLDGNYSEKSWEDAKAAYEAMKLSAQFEVYPDVGHWYSAEMLADLEPFFNENKAPTDVYLFSPSGGESLQAGTIHRIVWWAPESATQFKLFYSVDKGGTWKPITTDFITSTFYDWDIPPQSKNRNACLVKVVAFDQNNNKVGTGKSDKTFRLTSSR
;
A
#
# COMPACT_ATOMS: atom_id res chain seq x y z
N ALA A 1 -13.97 13.66 4.03
CA ALA A 1 -12.75 12.91 3.65
C ALA A 1 -12.42 11.96 4.77
N SER A 2 -12.62 10.66 4.53
CA SER A 2 -12.27 9.61 5.48
C SER A 2 -10.76 9.41 5.54
N PHE A 3 -10.25 8.89 6.66
CA PHE A 3 -8.85 8.46 6.77
C PHE A 3 -8.49 7.50 5.63
N THR A 4 -9.33 6.50 5.38
CA THR A 4 -9.10 5.50 4.33
C THR A 4 -8.97 6.14 2.94
N GLY A 5 -9.83 7.09 2.59
CA GLY A 5 -9.73 7.79 1.30
C GLY A 5 -8.43 8.58 1.17
N MET A 6 -8.00 9.27 2.23
CA MET A 6 -6.72 9.99 2.23
C MET A 6 -5.53 9.04 2.12
N PHE A 7 -5.51 7.98 2.93
CA PHE A 7 -4.43 6.99 2.91
C PHE A 7 -4.30 6.34 1.53
N THR A 8 -5.43 6.06 0.89
CA THR A 8 -5.46 5.47 -0.47
C THR A 8 -4.88 6.41 -1.54
N ILE A 9 -5.07 7.71 -1.40
CA ILE A 9 -4.49 8.71 -2.30
C ILE A 9 -2.99 8.90 -2.04
N VAL A 10 -2.57 8.88 -0.77
CA VAL A 10 -1.18 9.13 -0.38
C VAL A 10 -0.29 7.92 -0.65
N HIS A 11 -0.80 6.70 -0.45
CA HIS A 11 -0.05 5.46 -0.55
C HIS A 11 -0.77 4.36 -1.37
N PRO A 12 -1.20 4.64 -2.60
CA PRO A 12 -1.88 3.64 -3.42
C PRO A 12 -0.99 2.42 -3.75
N GLU A 13 0.33 2.57 -3.69
CA GLU A 13 1.31 1.54 -4.04
C GLU A 13 1.39 0.38 -3.05
N ILE A 14 0.95 0.56 -1.81
CA ILE A 14 0.99 -0.47 -0.76
C ILE A 14 -0.40 -1.07 -0.44
N LEU A 15 -1.43 -0.67 -1.19
CA LEU A 15 -2.81 -1.13 -0.98
C LEU A 15 -3.24 -2.15 -2.04
N HIS A 16 -3.87 -3.22 -1.57
CA HIS A 16 -4.50 -4.24 -2.41
C HIS A 16 -5.99 -3.96 -2.65
N ALA A 17 -6.68 -3.42 -1.65
CA ALA A 17 -8.07 -2.97 -1.72
C ALA A 17 -8.34 -2.02 -0.55
N CYS A 18 -9.39 -1.21 -0.65
CA CYS A 18 -9.88 -0.43 0.49
C CYS A 18 -11.41 -0.29 0.46
N ALA A 19 -12.02 -0.06 1.62
CA ALA A 19 -13.42 0.32 1.73
C ALA A 19 -13.57 1.64 2.50
N GLN A 20 -14.41 2.53 2.00
CA GLN A 20 -14.60 3.90 2.50
C GLN A 20 -16.07 4.12 2.82
N GLY A 21 -16.41 4.16 4.11
CA GLY A 21 -17.74 4.42 4.63
C GLY A 21 -17.87 5.75 5.37
N GLY A 22 -19.10 6.09 5.79
CA GLY A 22 -19.37 7.17 6.73
C GLY A 22 -19.34 8.58 6.13
N GLY A 23 -19.78 8.73 4.88
CA GLY A 23 -19.99 10.02 4.22
C GLY A 23 -19.37 10.10 2.82
N LEU A 24 -19.16 11.32 2.33
CA LEU A 24 -18.63 11.54 0.98
C LEU A 24 -17.17 11.05 0.82
N PRO A 25 -16.84 10.37 -0.28
CA PRO A 25 -15.48 9.93 -0.56
C PRO A 25 -14.53 11.10 -0.80
N THR A 26 -13.23 10.82 -0.66
CA THR A 26 -12.20 11.84 -0.89
C THR A 26 -11.93 11.99 -2.39
N VAL A 27 -12.36 13.10 -2.99
CA VAL A 27 -12.18 13.37 -4.42
C VAL A 27 -10.84 14.03 -4.70
N LEU A 28 -10.03 13.42 -5.57
CA LEU A 28 -8.83 14.02 -6.13
C LEU A 28 -9.17 14.83 -7.38
N LYS A 29 -8.64 16.05 -7.49
CA LYS A 29 -8.82 16.94 -8.63
C LYS A 29 -7.47 17.40 -9.17
N ARG A 30 -7.38 17.53 -10.49
CA ARG A 30 -6.21 18.08 -11.16
C ARG A 30 -6.35 19.60 -11.26
N ASN A 31 -5.34 20.34 -10.81
CA ASN A 31 -5.27 21.79 -10.94
C ASN A 31 -3.91 22.17 -11.52
N GLY A 32 -3.89 22.43 -12.84
CA GLY A 32 -2.66 22.53 -13.61
C GLY A 32 -1.91 21.20 -13.63
N THR A 33 -0.65 21.21 -13.20
CA THR A 33 0.17 20.00 -13.06
C THR A 33 -0.07 19.25 -11.75
N ALA A 34 -0.60 19.93 -10.72
CA ALA A 34 -0.71 19.38 -9.38
C ALA A 34 -1.99 18.56 -9.16
N TRP A 35 -1.86 17.48 -8.39
CA TRP A 35 -2.98 16.72 -7.84
C TRP A 35 -3.36 17.26 -6.47
N LYS A 36 -4.65 17.57 -6.29
CA LYS A 36 -5.15 18.18 -5.06
C LYS A 36 -6.36 17.44 -4.52
N PHE A 37 -6.47 17.35 -3.19
CA PHE A 37 -7.64 16.80 -2.51
C PHE A 37 -8.08 17.72 -1.38
N ASN A 38 -9.36 17.67 -1.03
CA ASN A 38 -9.88 18.37 0.14
C ASN A 38 -9.90 17.44 1.34
N ALA A 39 -9.29 17.87 2.44
CA ALA A 39 -9.35 17.18 3.72
C ALA A 39 -9.31 18.19 4.87
N ALA A 40 -10.15 17.97 5.89
CA ALA A 40 -10.29 18.84 7.07
C ALA A 40 -10.51 20.33 6.72
N GLY A 41 -11.34 20.59 5.69
CA GLY A 41 -11.66 21.96 5.24
C GLY A 41 -10.51 22.66 4.50
N ARG A 42 -9.46 21.94 4.09
CA ARG A 42 -8.29 22.48 3.41
C ARG A 42 -8.02 21.75 2.11
N VAL A 43 -7.48 22.48 1.12
CA VAL A 43 -7.01 21.90 -0.13
C VAL A 43 -5.53 21.58 0.00
N TRP A 44 -5.19 20.31 -0.15
CA TRP A 44 -3.82 19.81 -0.06
C TRP A 44 -3.25 19.57 -1.45
N ASP A 45 -1.96 19.84 -1.62
CA ASP A 45 -1.17 19.48 -2.80
C ASP A 45 -0.43 18.19 -2.48
N LEU A 46 -0.73 17.14 -3.25
CA LEU A 46 -0.29 15.79 -2.93
C LEU A 46 1.23 15.64 -3.02
N GLU A 47 1.84 16.20 -4.07
CA GLU A 47 3.29 16.06 -4.30
C GLU A 47 4.10 16.88 -3.31
N LYS A 48 3.57 18.04 -2.86
CA LYS A 48 4.17 18.79 -1.76
C LYS A 48 4.07 18.05 -0.42
N LEU A 49 2.95 17.37 -0.19
CA LEU A 49 2.71 16.61 1.05
C LEU A 49 3.63 15.38 1.13
N THR A 50 3.69 14.59 0.05
CA THR A 50 4.46 13.33 0.02
C THR A 50 5.93 13.51 -0.31
N LYS A 51 6.31 14.69 -0.86
CA LYS A 51 7.63 14.93 -1.47
C LYS A 51 7.95 13.93 -2.58
N ALA A 52 6.92 13.35 -3.20
CA ALA A 52 7.03 12.34 -4.25
C ALA A 52 5.92 12.52 -5.30
N PRO A 53 6.17 12.19 -6.58
CA PRO A 53 5.14 12.23 -7.61
C PRO A 53 3.97 11.30 -7.28
N PHE A 54 2.73 11.74 -7.58
CA PHE A 54 1.56 10.91 -7.34
C PHE A 54 1.55 9.67 -8.25
N ASN A 55 1.40 8.48 -7.63
CA ASN A 55 1.32 7.22 -8.35
C ASN A 55 -0.11 6.94 -8.87
N LEU A 56 -0.55 7.71 -9.86
CA LEU A 56 -1.87 7.57 -10.48
C LEU A 56 -2.13 6.15 -11.03
N LYS A 57 -1.08 5.47 -11.52
CA LYS A 57 -1.21 4.09 -12.03
C LYS A 57 -1.58 3.12 -10.89
N ALA A 58 -0.92 3.24 -9.74
CA ALA A 58 -1.29 2.46 -8.57
C ALA A 58 -2.70 2.84 -8.08
N TYR A 59 -3.03 4.13 -8.03
CA TYR A 59 -4.35 4.54 -7.56
C TYR A 59 -5.49 4.02 -8.44
N ARG A 60 -5.29 3.97 -9.77
CA ARG A 60 -6.25 3.40 -10.72
C ARG A 60 -6.47 1.89 -10.53
N ARG A 61 -5.41 1.14 -10.17
CA ARG A 61 -5.47 -0.32 -10.02
C ARG A 61 -5.97 -0.76 -8.63
N THR A 62 -5.92 0.10 -7.62
CA THR A 62 -6.37 -0.23 -6.26
C THR A 62 -7.91 -0.26 -6.27
N PRO A 63 -8.55 -1.43 -6.06
CA PRO A 63 -9.98 -1.58 -5.88
C PRO A 63 -10.47 -0.81 -4.65
N GLN A 64 -11.56 -0.07 -4.82
CA GLN A 64 -12.17 0.74 -3.76
C GLN A 64 -13.66 0.44 -3.66
N TYR A 65 -14.14 0.11 -2.47
CA TYR A 65 -15.57 0.00 -2.17
C TYR A 65 -16.01 1.26 -1.42
N ILE A 66 -16.79 2.12 -2.05
CA ILE A 66 -17.24 3.39 -1.49
C ILE A 66 -18.70 3.25 -1.14
N TYR A 67 -19.04 3.50 0.13
CA TYR A 67 -20.39 3.28 0.61
C TYR A 67 -20.87 4.33 1.59
N VAL A 68 -22.18 4.52 1.63
CA VAL A 68 -22.85 5.43 2.55
C VAL A 68 -24.29 4.97 2.75
N GLY A 69 -24.90 5.32 3.88
CA GLY A 69 -26.34 5.19 4.06
C GLY A 69 -27.08 6.45 3.57
N ASP A 70 -28.29 6.29 3.04
CA ASP A 70 -29.11 7.41 2.53
C ASP A 70 -29.62 8.36 3.64
N LEU A 71 -29.68 7.89 4.88
CA LEU A 71 -30.00 8.68 6.08
C LEU A 71 -28.75 9.20 6.80
N ASP A 72 -27.54 8.94 6.29
CA ASP A 72 -26.31 9.44 6.90
C ASP A 72 -26.26 10.97 6.78
N GLY A 73 -26.09 11.68 7.89
CA GLY A 73 -26.04 13.15 7.89
C GLY A 73 -24.89 13.75 7.08
N ASN A 74 -23.90 12.93 6.67
CA ASN A 74 -22.81 13.32 5.79
C ASN A 74 -23.08 13.00 4.31
N TYR A 75 -24.23 12.40 3.97
CA TYR A 75 -24.63 12.09 2.62
C TYR A 75 -25.28 13.29 1.92
N SER A 76 -25.00 13.41 0.63
CA SER A 76 -25.62 14.37 -0.27
C SER A 76 -25.63 13.74 -1.65
N GLU A 77 -26.81 13.44 -2.19
CA GLU A 77 -26.98 12.77 -3.49
C GLU A 77 -26.21 13.49 -4.60
N LYS A 78 -26.37 14.83 -4.70
CA LYS A 78 -25.62 15.62 -5.67
C LYS A 78 -24.10 15.46 -5.50
N SER A 79 -23.60 15.58 -4.27
CA SER A 79 -22.16 15.51 -4.00
C SER A 79 -21.60 14.10 -4.21
N TRP A 80 -22.44 13.09 -4.00
CA TRP A 80 -22.15 11.68 -4.26
C TRP A 80 -21.99 11.43 -5.76
N GLU A 81 -22.95 11.87 -6.58
CA GLU A 81 -22.88 11.74 -8.03
C GLU A 81 -21.72 12.56 -8.63
N ASP A 82 -21.46 13.76 -8.11
CA ASP A 82 -20.27 14.54 -8.51
C ASP A 82 -18.96 13.79 -8.20
N ALA A 83 -18.90 13.09 -7.05
CA ALA A 83 -17.73 12.30 -6.69
C ALA A 83 -17.59 11.07 -7.57
N LYS A 84 -18.69 10.34 -7.82
CA LYS A 84 -18.72 9.18 -8.72
C LYS A 84 -18.22 9.55 -10.11
N ALA A 85 -18.73 10.65 -10.69
CA ALA A 85 -18.29 11.15 -11.98
C ALA A 85 -16.78 11.49 -12.00
N ALA A 86 -16.24 12.04 -10.91
CA ALA A 86 -14.81 12.32 -10.80
C ALA A 86 -13.97 11.04 -10.78
N TYR A 87 -14.43 10.00 -10.07
CA TYR A 87 -13.78 8.68 -10.03
C TYR A 87 -13.79 8.00 -11.41
N GLU A 88 -14.93 8.04 -12.11
CA GLU A 88 -15.10 7.51 -13.46
C GLU A 88 -14.21 8.24 -14.47
N ALA A 89 -14.17 9.58 -14.44
CA ALA A 89 -13.30 10.38 -15.30
C ALA A 89 -11.81 10.05 -15.11
N MET A 90 -11.44 9.69 -13.88
CA MET A 90 -10.09 9.22 -13.56
C MET A 90 -9.84 7.76 -13.92
N LYS A 91 -10.86 6.98 -14.30
CA LYS A 91 -10.82 5.54 -14.58
C LYS A 91 -10.33 4.75 -13.36
N LEU A 92 -10.86 5.06 -12.19
CA LEU A 92 -10.52 4.36 -10.96
C LEU A 92 -11.30 3.05 -10.87
N SER A 93 -10.68 2.02 -10.31
CA SER A 93 -11.35 0.79 -9.91
C SER A 93 -12.14 1.05 -8.63
N ALA A 94 -13.36 1.57 -8.76
CA ALA A 94 -14.20 1.90 -7.62
C ALA A 94 -15.66 1.47 -7.81
N GLN A 95 -16.21 0.84 -6.79
CA GLN A 95 -17.64 0.57 -6.63
C GLN A 95 -18.23 1.63 -5.71
N PHE A 96 -19.44 2.11 -6.02
CA PHE A 96 -20.20 3.07 -5.23
C PHE A 96 -21.54 2.45 -4.85
N GLU A 97 -21.83 2.41 -3.55
CA GLU A 97 -23.06 1.80 -3.02
C GLU A 97 -23.76 2.75 -2.03
N VAL A 98 -25.09 2.86 -2.14
CA VAL A 98 -25.92 3.64 -1.21
C VAL A 98 -26.91 2.68 -0.57
N TYR A 99 -26.85 2.55 0.75
CA TYR A 99 -27.69 1.61 1.49
C TYR A 99 -28.94 2.34 2.02
N PRO A 100 -30.15 1.86 1.69
CA PRO A 100 -31.39 2.49 2.12
C PRO A 100 -31.65 2.30 3.60
N ASP A 101 -32.29 3.29 4.23
CA ASP A 101 -32.66 3.32 5.65
C ASP A 101 -31.47 3.20 6.63
N VAL A 102 -30.26 3.56 6.17
CA VAL A 102 -29.04 3.52 6.99
C VAL A 102 -28.52 4.93 7.25
N GLY A 103 -28.28 5.27 8.52
CA GLY A 103 -27.66 6.52 8.92
C GLY A 103 -26.16 6.39 9.15
N HIS A 104 -25.61 7.14 10.12
CA HIS A 104 -24.18 7.08 10.45
C HIS A 104 -23.81 5.88 11.34
N TRP A 105 -24.22 4.68 10.92
CA TRP A 105 -23.94 3.39 11.53
C TRP A 105 -23.76 2.33 10.43
N TYR A 106 -23.27 1.14 10.79
CA TYR A 106 -23.14 0.04 9.84
C TYR A 106 -24.39 -0.85 9.85
N SER A 107 -24.71 -1.47 8.71
CA SER A 107 -25.77 -2.48 8.58
C SER A 107 -25.20 -3.87 8.32
N ALA A 108 -26.02 -4.92 8.50
CA ALA A 108 -25.62 -6.29 8.17
C ALA A 108 -25.40 -6.48 6.65
N GLU A 109 -26.19 -5.79 5.82
CA GLU A 109 -26.06 -5.80 4.36
C GLU A 109 -24.71 -5.22 3.92
N MET A 110 -24.30 -4.09 4.52
CA MET A 110 -22.96 -3.52 4.27
C MET A 110 -21.85 -4.53 4.57
N LEU A 111 -21.96 -5.27 5.68
CA LEU A 111 -20.96 -6.28 6.03
C LEU A 111 -20.97 -7.46 5.05
N ALA A 112 -22.17 -7.88 4.61
CA ALA A 112 -22.36 -8.96 3.65
C ALA A 112 -21.79 -8.64 2.26
N ASP A 113 -21.73 -7.37 1.87
CA ASP A 113 -21.13 -6.93 0.61
C ASP A 113 -19.62 -6.66 0.72
N LEU A 114 -19.16 -6.16 1.87
CA LEU A 114 -17.74 -5.89 2.10
C LEU A 114 -16.91 -7.18 2.16
N GLU A 115 -17.44 -8.24 2.75
CA GLU A 115 -16.75 -9.53 2.84
C GLU A 115 -16.34 -10.10 1.47
N PRO A 116 -17.25 -10.30 0.50
CA PRO A 116 -16.88 -10.81 -0.82
C PRO A 116 -15.96 -9.85 -1.58
N PHE A 117 -16.16 -8.52 -1.45
CA PHE A 117 -15.25 -7.53 -2.04
C PHE A 117 -13.80 -7.73 -1.57
N PHE A 118 -13.57 -7.85 -0.26
CA PHE A 118 -12.21 -8.07 0.25
C PHE A 118 -11.68 -9.47 -0.08
N ASN A 119 -12.54 -10.48 -0.16
CA ASN A 119 -12.14 -11.83 -0.56
C ASN A 119 -11.68 -11.91 -2.02
N GLU A 120 -12.36 -11.21 -2.93
CA GLU A 120 -11.99 -11.12 -4.36
C GLU A 120 -10.69 -10.33 -4.55
N ASN A 121 -10.52 -9.26 -3.77
CA ASN A 121 -9.38 -8.33 -3.88
C ASN A 121 -8.30 -8.57 -2.81
N LYS A 122 -8.28 -9.77 -2.21
CA LYS A 122 -7.31 -10.12 -1.18
C LYS A 122 -5.89 -9.98 -1.71
N ALA A 123 -4.98 -9.56 -0.83
CA ALA A 123 -3.56 -9.61 -1.15
C ALA A 123 -3.19 -11.03 -1.63
N PRO A 124 -2.26 -11.17 -2.58
CA PRO A 124 -1.76 -12.48 -2.98
C PRO A 124 -1.43 -13.30 -1.74
N THR A 125 -1.65 -14.62 -1.75
CA THR A 125 -1.23 -15.50 -0.64
C THR A 125 0.29 -15.57 -0.47
N ASP A 126 1.05 -14.78 -1.22
CA ASP A 126 2.49 -14.73 -1.23
C ASP A 126 3.00 -13.53 -0.42
N VAL A 127 4.24 -13.63 0.04
CA VAL A 127 4.88 -12.59 0.84
C VAL A 127 5.14 -11.37 -0.04
N TYR A 128 4.81 -10.17 0.45
CA TYR A 128 4.97 -8.93 -0.32
C TYR A 128 5.89 -7.95 0.40
N LEU A 129 6.96 -7.50 -0.27
CA LEU A 129 7.95 -6.60 0.33
C LEU A 129 7.58 -5.13 0.08
N PHE A 130 7.34 -4.36 1.14
CA PHE A 130 7.01 -2.93 1.05
C PHE A 130 8.26 -2.05 0.99
N SER A 131 9.30 -2.41 1.74
CA SER A 131 10.55 -1.64 1.82
C SER A 131 11.75 -2.57 2.04
N PRO A 132 12.85 -2.39 1.30
CA PRO A 132 12.94 -1.60 0.07
C PRO A 132 12.15 -2.28 -1.05
N SER A 133 11.30 -1.55 -1.78
CA SER A 133 10.53 -2.08 -2.92
C SER A 133 11.20 -1.74 -4.26
N GLY A 134 12.11 -0.78 -4.30
CA GLY A 134 12.99 -0.48 -5.42
C GLY A 134 13.04 0.99 -5.81
N GLY A 135 14.18 1.42 -6.37
CA GLY A 135 14.46 2.82 -6.71
C GLY A 135 15.06 3.63 -5.56
N GLU A 136 15.04 3.14 -4.33
CA GLU A 136 15.67 3.79 -3.18
C GLU A 136 17.19 3.86 -3.34
N SER A 137 17.81 4.82 -2.66
CA SER A 137 19.26 4.92 -2.50
C SER A 137 19.59 4.84 -1.01
N LEU A 138 20.05 3.68 -0.57
CA LEU A 138 20.33 3.41 0.83
C LEU A 138 21.84 3.54 1.09
N GLN A 139 22.20 4.17 2.19
CA GLN A 139 23.60 4.38 2.55
C GLN A 139 24.19 3.14 3.24
N ALA A 140 25.35 2.68 2.80
CA ALA A 140 26.04 1.60 3.51
C ALA A 140 26.53 2.07 4.90
N GLY A 141 26.45 1.20 5.89
CA GLY A 141 26.77 1.51 7.28
C GLY A 141 25.67 2.21 8.07
N THR A 142 24.48 2.39 7.48
CA THR A 142 23.27 2.86 8.20
C THR A 142 22.27 1.73 8.37
N ILE A 143 21.34 1.92 9.30
CA ILE A 143 20.20 1.01 9.49
C ILE A 143 19.09 1.41 8.52
N HIS A 144 18.52 0.43 7.82
CA HIS A 144 17.30 0.60 7.03
C HIS A 144 16.25 -0.42 7.45
N ARG A 145 15.03 0.04 7.75
CA ARG A 145 13.94 -0.86 8.10
C ARG A 145 13.35 -1.54 6.86
N ILE A 146 13.46 -2.85 6.84
CA ILE A 146 12.78 -3.74 5.89
C ILE A 146 11.38 -4.01 6.42
N VAL A 147 10.36 -3.89 5.58
CA VAL A 147 8.94 -4.11 5.94
C VAL A 147 8.27 -4.96 4.87
N TRP A 148 7.48 -5.95 5.28
CA TRP A 148 6.72 -6.81 4.38
C TRP A 148 5.35 -7.17 4.94
N TRP A 149 4.49 -7.69 4.07
CA TRP A 149 3.30 -8.44 4.42
C TRP A 149 3.54 -9.94 4.22
N ALA A 150 2.89 -10.76 5.02
CA ALA A 150 2.88 -12.21 4.86
C ALA A 150 1.51 -12.77 5.26
N PRO A 151 1.09 -13.91 4.68
CA PRO A 151 -0.14 -14.59 5.08
C PRO A 151 -0.05 -15.12 6.52
N GLU A 152 -1.19 -15.35 7.18
CA GLU A 152 -1.24 -15.89 8.55
C GLU A 152 -0.52 -17.23 8.72
N SER A 153 -0.46 -18.04 7.66
CA SER A 153 0.28 -19.31 7.64
C SER A 153 1.80 -19.13 7.75
N ALA A 154 2.32 -17.93 7.49
CA ALA A 154 3.74 -17.59 7.60
C ALA A 154 4.06 -17.06 9.00
N THR A 155 4.64 -17.92 9.83
CA THR A 155 4.98 -17.59 11.22
C THR A 155 6.44 -17.21 11.42
N GLN A 156 7.30 -17.51 10.45
CA GLN A 156 8.75 -17.29 10.55
C GLN A 156 9.35 -16.81 9.23
N PHE A 157 10.44 -16.03 9.31
CA PHE A 157 11.04 -15.38 8.16
C PHE A 157 12.57 -15.47 8.16
N LYS A 158 13.15 -15.57 6.96
CA LYS A 158 14.58 -15.34 6.70
C LYS A 158 14.77 -14.32 5.60
N LEU A 159 15.67 -13.37 5.84
CA LEU A 159 15.91 -12.25 4.94
C LEU A 159 17.24 -12.39 4.22
N PHE A 160 17.26 -11.96 2.96
CA PHE A 160 18.46 -11.98 2.13
C PHE A 160 18.55 -10.72 1.28
N TYR A 161 19.77 -10.32 0.94
CA TYR A 161 20.02 -9.27 -0.05
C TYR A 161 20.95 -9.77 -1.16
N SER A 162 20.84 -9.14 -2.32
CA SER A 162 21.70 -9.34 -3.48
C SER A 162 22.29 -8.00 -3.91
N VAL A 163 23.50 -8.02 -4.46
CA VAL A 163 24.18 -6.85 -5.06
C VAL A 163 24.46 -7.03 -6.55
N ASP A 164 23.88 -8.07 -7.16
CA ASP A 164 24.12 -8.55 -8.52
C ASP A 164 22.81 -8.94 -9.23
N LYS A 165 21.73 -8.19 -8.95
CA LYS A 165 20.40 -8.39 -9.56
C LYS A 165 19.81 -9.79 -9.33
N GLY A 166 20.16 -10.42 -8.22
CA GLY A 166 19.64 -11.71 -7.78
C GLY A 166 20.44 -12.93 -8.22
N GLY A 167 21.64 -12.74 -8.79
CA GLY A 167 22.55 -13.84 -9.11
C GLY A 167 23.05 -14.56 -7.86
N THR A 168 23.44 -13.80 -6.84
CA THR A 168 23.84 -14.31 -5.53
C THR A 168 23.06 -13.61 -4.41
N TRP A 169 22.78 -14.37 -3.36
CA TRP A 169 22.01 -13.91 -2.20
C TRP A 169 22.82 -14.13 -0.92
N LYS A 170 22.99 -13.07 -0.14
CA LYS A 170 23.63 -13.09 1.18
C LYS A 170 22.57 -13.00 2.27
N PRO A 171 22.69 -13.76 3.36
CA PRO A 171 21.75 -13.65 4.47
C PRO A 171 21.86 -12.27 5.11
N ILE A 172 20.70 -11.68 5.43
CA ILE A 172 20.57 -10.56 6.35
C ILE A 172 20.38 -11.11 7.77
N THR A 173 19.52 -12.13 7.92
CA THR A 173 19.33 -12.86 9.17
C THR A 173 19.92 -14.27 9.07
N THR A 174 20.52 -14.74 10.15
CA THR A 174 20.97 -16.14 10.30
C THR A 174 19.83 -17.02 10.81
N ASP A 175 19.12 -16.53 11.82
CA ASP A 175 18.02 -17.20 12.49
C ASP A 175 16.65 -16.80 11.91
N PHE A 176 15.62 -17.56 12.29
CA PHE A 176 14.25 -17.19 12.01
C PHE A 176 13.85 -15.98 12.85
N ILE A 177 13.13 -15.05 12.23
CA ILE A 177 12.44 -13.96 12.92
C ILE A 177 10.94 -14.11 12.76
N THR A 178 10.16 -13.53 13.66
CA THR A 178 8.69 -13.65 13.69
C THR A 178 7.97 -12.34 13.36
N SER A 179 8.65 -11.20 13.46
CA SER A 179 8.12 -9.90 13.06
C SER A 179 8.01 -9.79 11.54
N THR A 180 7.11 -8.93 11.05
CA THR A 180 6.98 -8.54 9.63
C THR A 180 7.82 -7.30 9.25
N PHE A 181 8.80 -6.98 10.09
CA PHE A 181 9.81 -5.96 9.85
C PHE A 181 11.16 -6.38 10.42
N TYR A 182 12.23 -5.80 9.89
CA TYR A 182 13.59 -6.02 10.39
C TYR A 182 14.46 -4.78 10.16
N ASP A 183 15.16 -4.32 11.20
CA ASP A 183 16.11 -3.22 11.10
C ASP A 183 17.44 -3.74 10.56
N TRP A 184 17.68 -3.53 9.27
CA TRP A 184 18.84 -4.06 8.58
C TRP A 184 20.04 -3.12 8.70
N ASP A 185 21.08 -3.57 9.40
CA ASP A 185 22.41 -2.98 9.33
C ASP A 185 23.03 -3.22 7.95
N ILE A 186 23.01 -2.19 7.10
CA ILE A 186 23.48 -2.31 5.71
C ILE A 186 25.01 -2.50 5.73
N PRO A 187 25.54 -3.62 5.19
CA PRO A 187 26.97 -3.88 5.23
C PRO A 187 27.76 -2.82 4.45
N PRO A 188 28.94 -2.40 4.93
CA PRO A 188 29.82 -1.47 4.22
C PRO A 188 30.06 -1.89 2.77
N GLN A 189 29.97 -0.94 1.85
CA GLN A 189 30.22 -1.17 0.43
C GLN A 189 31.47 -0.43 -0.02
N SER A 190 32.39 -1.14 -0.68
CA SER A 190 33.60 -0.54 -1.26
C SER A 190 33.32 0.33 -2.49
N LYS A 191 32.16 0.17 -3.13
CA LYS A 191 31.69 0.96 -4.26
C LYS A 191 30.16 0.95 -4.33
N ASN A 192 29.58 1.92 -5.02
CA ASN A 192 28.14 1.96 -5.28
C ASN A 192 27.67 0.68 -5.97
N ARG A 193 26.55 0.13 -5.49
CA ARG A 193 25.86 -1.04 -6.07
C ARG A 193 24.49 -0.59 -6.56
N ASN A 194 24.27 -0.62 -7.88
CA ASN A 194 23.05 -0.08 -8.49
C ASN A 194 21.98 -1.13 -8.82
N ALA A 195 22.27 -2.41 -8.54
CA ALA A 195 21.43 -3.54 -8.90
C ALA A 195 21.14 -4.42 -7.68
N CYS A 196 20.79 -3.79 -6.56
CA CYS A 196 20.53 -4.50 -5.33
C CYS A 196 19.07 -4.94 -5.23
N LEU A 197 18.84 -6.08 -4.57
CA LEU A 197 17.51 -6.61 -4.28
C LEU A 197 17.48 -7.12 -2.83
N VAL A 198 16.29 -7.11 -2.22
CA VAL A 198 16.01 -7.78 -0.94
C VAL A 198 14.93 -8.81 -1.20
N LYS A 199 15.00 -9.94 -0.49
CA LYS A 199 13.92 -10.92 -0.42
C LYS A 199 13.70 -11.39 1.00
N VAL A 200 12.44 -11.73 1.28
CA VAL A 200 11.98 -12.39 2.50
C VAL A 200 11.49 -13.77 2.09
N VAL A 201 11.98 -14.81 2.77
CA VAL A 201 11.45 -16.17 2.63
C VAL A 201 10.62 -16.47 3.87
N ALA A 202 9.36 -16.86 3.68
CA ALA A 202 8.45 -17.18 4.76
C ALA A 202 8.30 -18.68 4.98
N PHE A 203 8.09 -19.04 6.25
CA PHE A 203 7.97 -20.41 6.72
C PHE A 203 6.81 -20.55 7.71
N ASP A 204 6.18 -21.72 7.73
CA ASP A 204 5.21 -22.11 8.76
C ASP A 204 5.90 -22.51 10.08
N GLN A 205 5.11 -22.95 11.06
CA GLN A 205 5.60 -23.37 12.38
C GLN A 205 6.46 -24.64 12.33
N ASN A 206 6.36 -25.42 11.25
CA ASN A 206 7.10 -26.66 11.02
C ASN A 206 8.33 -26.46 10.14
N ASN A 207 8.74 -25.20 9.91
CA ASN A 207 9.84 -24.80 9.03
C ASN A 207 9.64 -25.15 7.55
N ASN A 208 8.40 -25.39 7.09
CA ASN A 208 8.11 -25.53 5.67
C ASN A 208 8.02 -24.16 5.03
N LYS A 209 8.65 -24.00 3.87
CA LYS A 209 8.57 -22.76 3.09
C LYS A 209 7.15 -22.56 2.57
N VAL A 210 6.53 -21.42 2.89
CA VAL A 210 5.15 -21.08 2.46
C VAL A 210 5.08 -19.90 1.49
N GLY A 211 6.15 -19.11 1.34
CA GLY A 211 6.14 -17.97 0.43
C GLY A 211 7.50 -17.30 0.23
N THR A 212 7.60 -16.41 -0.74
CA THR A 212 8.80 -15.57 -0.96
C THR A 212 8.43 -14.23 -1.54
N GLY A 213 8.77 -13.16 -0.81
CA GLY A 213 8.62 -11.79 -1.24
C GLY A 213 9.95 -11.22 -1.67
N LYS A 214 9.96 -10.35 -2.68
CA LYS A 214 11.16 -9.69 -3.18
C LYS A 214 10.83 -8.24 -3.51
N SER A 215 11.82 -7.36 -3.46
CA SER A 215 11.68 -6.00 -3.97
C SER A 215 11.24 -6.03 -5.44
N ASP A 216 10.25 -5.21 -5.78
CA ASP A 216 9.66 -5.11 -7.12
C ASP A 216 10.69 -4.67 -8.17
N LYS A 217 11.59 -3.76 -7.76
CA LYS A 217 12.68 -3.25 -8.59
C LYS A 217 13.99 -3.27 -7.82
N THR A 218 15.07 -2.96 -8.53
CA THR A 218 16.39 -2.77 -7.91
C THR A 218 16.45 -1.45 -7.16
N PHE A 219 17.11 -1.45 -6.01
CA PHE A 219 17.54 -0.24 -5.30
C PHE A 219 19.07 -0.10 -5.37
N ARG A 220 19.57 1.03 -4.87
CA ARG A 220 21.00 1.34 -4.83
C ARG A 220 21.53 1.28 -3.41
N LEU A 221 22.72 0.70 -3.23
CA LEU A 221 23.53 0.89 -2.03
C LEU A 221 24.69 1.83 -2.36
N THR A 222 24.83 2.94 -1.65
CA THR A 222 25.97 3.86 -1.82
C THR A 222 27.17 3.44 -0.97
N SER A 223 28.37 3.79 -1.40
CA SER A 223 29.58 3.55 -0.61
C SER A 223 29.51 4.29 0.72
N SER A 224 30.15 3.72 1.74
CA SER A 224 30.33 4.35 3.05
C SER A 224 31.59 5.21 3.12
N ARG A 225 32.22 5.48 1.97
CA ARG A 225 33.44 6.25 1.77
C ARG A 225 33.36 7.04 0.47
#